data_AF-A0A1G6U9P2-F1
#
_entry.id   AF-A0A1G6U9P2-F1
#
_cell.length_a   1.000
_cell.length_b   1.000
_cell.length_c   1.000
_cell.angle_alpha   90.00
_cell.angle_beta   90.00
_cell.angle_gamma   90.00
#
_symmetry.space_group_name_H-M   'P 1'
#
loop_
_entity.id
_entity.type
_entity.pdbx_description
1 polymer ?
#
loop_
_entity_poly.entity_id
_entity_poly.type
_entity_poly.pdbx_seq_one_letter_code
_entity_poly.pdbx_strand_id
1 'polypeptide(L)'
;MPAAPSVLRWRRWSGPGWASYAANWPGPLGEDGAVAYVGRCDDLRPRCHTCGRPATLWQAALALPAPFPGALDAAGGGCTRAHAVHGLPADWTGIATVYALVAAALRQDSKATSVHEALARRRSRQAERALLLSRLERPARRVALELWRTTPGLGVDDTETIVTAVLAPAQQ
;
A
#
# COMPACT_ATOMS: atom_id res chain seq x y z
N MET A 1 -23.36 -3.61 11.27
CA MET A 1 -22.88 -2.21 11.29
C MET A 1 -21.38 -2.24 11.02
N PRO A 2 -20.85 -1.51 10.03
CA PRO A 2 -19.40 -1.43 9.86
C PRO A 2 -18.79 -0.74 11.09
N ALA A 3 -17.71 -1.31 11.62
CA ALA A 3 -16.99 -0.73 12.73
C ALA A 3 -16.58 0.70 12.39
N ALA A 4 -16.76 1.64 13.33
CA ALA A 4 -16.28 3.00 13.16
C ALA A 4 -14.81 2.98 12.73
N PRO A 5 -14.39 3.79 11.74
CA PRO A 5 -13.01 3.78 11.28
C PRO A 5 -12.12 4.07 12.47
N SER A 6 -11.25 3.12 12.81
CA SER A 6 -10.31 3.24 13.90
C SER A 6 -9.50 4.52 13.70
N VAL A 7 -9.61 5.44 14.66
CA VAL A 7 -8.87 6.70 14.65
C VAL A 7 -7.39 6.36 14.60
N LEU A 8 -6.72 6.77 13.51
CA LEU A 8 -5.28 6.58 13.34
C LEU A 8 -4.54 7.21 14.52
N ARG A 9 -3.79 6.38 15.26
CA ARG A 9 -2.99 6.82 16.40
C ARG A 9 -1.61 7.28 15.94
N TRP A 10 -1.54 8.55 15.57
CA TRP A 10 -0.31 9.18 15.10
C TRP A 10 0.78 9.24 16.17
N ARG A 11 1.97 8.78 15.83
CA ARG A 11 3.19 8.91 16.62
C ARG A 11 4.19 9.77 15.86
N ARG A 12 4.91 10.65 16.55
CA ARG A 12 5.95 11.47 15.93
C ARG A 12 7.03 10.54 15.35
N TRP A 13 7.45 10.82 14.12
CA TRP A 13 8.48 10.09 13.42
C TRP A 13 9.56 11.07 12.96
N SER A 14 10.80 10.78 13.30
CA SER A 14 11.96 11.61 12.97
C SER A 14 12.41 11.30 11.55
N GLY A 15 11.69 11.83 10.55
CA GLY A 15 12.10 11.80 9.15
C GLY A 15 13.24 12.78 8.83
N PRO A 16 13.74 12.83 7.57
CA PRO A 16 14.99 13.50 7.19
C PRO A 16 14.94 15.05 7.14
N GLY A 17 14.07 15.70 7.92
CA GLY A 17 14.13 17.16 8.09
C GLY A 17 12.81 17.87 8.37
N TRP A 18 11.65 17.17 8.31
CA TRP A 18 10.32 17.80 8.43
C TRP A 18 9.51 17.14 9.54
N ALA A 19 8.56 17.87 10.12
CA ALA A 19 7.64 17.33 11.12
C ALA A 19 6.80 16.20 10.51
N SER A 20 7.14 14.95 10.86
CA SER A 20 6.55 13.75 10.29
C SER A 20 5.93 12.88 11.38
N TYR A 21 4.90 12.12 11.01
CA TYR A 21 4.17 11.22 11.89
C TYR A 21 3.94 9.89 11.19
N ALA A 22 3.89 8.82 11.97
CA ALA A 22 3.56 7.49 11.49
C ALA A 22 2.37 6.92 12.26
N ALA A 23 1.58 6.08 11.61
CA ALA A 23 0.52 5.30 12.24
C ALA A 23 0.39 3.95 11.54
N ASN A 24 0.15 2.89 12.31
CA ASN A 24 -0.24 1.61 11.73
C ASN A 24 -1.56 1.81 10.98
N TRP A 25 -1.62 1.30 9.76
CA TRP A 25 -2.84 1.36 8.98
C TRP A 25 -3.93 0.50 9.65
N PRO A 26 -5.22 0.81 9.50
CA PRO A 26 -6.26 -0.02 10.08
C PRO A 26 -6.54 -1.27 9.23
N GLY A 27 -7.22 -2.25 9.83
CA GLY A 27 -7.71 -3.44 9.15
C GLY A 27 -6.60 -4.38 8.65
N PRO A 28 -6.92 -5.23 7.64
CA PRO A 28 -6.02 -6.27 7.16
C PRO A 28 -4.61 -5.76 6.78
N LEU A 29 -4.51 -4.60 6.13
CA LEU A 29 -3.22 -4.01 5.76
C LEU A 29 -2.36 -3.73 7.01
N GLY A 30 -2.96 -3.17 8.07
CA GLY A 30 -2.28 -2.93 9.33
C GLY A 30 -1.83 -4.20 10.05
N GLU A 31 -2.70 -5.22 10.05
CA GLU A 31 -2.39 -6.54 10.62
C GLU A 31 -1.20 -7.21 9.94
N ASP A 32 -0.99 -6.88 8.66
CA ASP A 32 0.08 -7.38 7.81
C ASP A 32 1.33 -6.48 7.84
N GLY A 33 1.28 -5.37 8.57
CA GLY A 33 2.44 -4.50 8.83
C GLY A 33 2.49 -3.21 8.00
N ALA A 34 1.40 -2.81 7.33
CA ALA A 34 1.36 -1.54 6.61
C ALA A 34 1.35 -0.34 7.58
N VAL A 35 2.13 0.69 7.23
CA VAL A 35 2.30 1.91 8.03
C VAL A 35 2.09 3.13 7.14
N ALA A 36 1.22 4.04 7.57
CA ALA A 36 1.09 5.34 6.94
C ALA A 36 2.06 6.35 7.55
N TYR A 37 2.71 7.12 6.70
CA TYR A 37 3.51 8.27 7.06
C TYR A 37 2.81 9.54 6.59
N VAL A 38 2.89 10.59 7.39
CA VAL A 38 2.47 11.94 6.99
C VAL A 38 3.53 12.95 7.36
N GLY A 39 3.87 13.82 6.42
CA GLY A 39 4.81 14.93 6.61
C GLY A 39 4.19 16.24 6.16
N ARG A 40 4.61 17.35 6.77
CA ARG A 40 4.23 18.69 6.30
C ARG A 40 5.23 19.16 5.26
N CYS A 41 4.75 19.55 4.09
CA CYS A 41 5.57 20.20 3.06
C CYS A 41 5.24 21.70 3.07
N ASP A 42 6.12 22.51 3.66
CA ASP A 42 5.91 23.96 3.84
C ASP A 42 6.19 24.78 2.55
N ASP A 43 6.85 24.18 1.56
CA ASP A 43 7.31 24.87 0.35
C ASP A 43 6.21 25.11 -0.68
N LEU A 44 5.06 24.45 -0.54
CA LEU A 44 3.93 24.56 -1.47
C LEU A 44 2.65 24.94 -0.71
N ARG A 45 1.89 25.92 -1.23
CA ARG A 45 0.53 26.26 -0.77
C ARG A 45 -0.59 25.97 -1.79
N PRO A 46 -0.76 24.73 -2.31
CA PRO A 46 -1.89 24.40 -3.16
C PRO A 46 -3.21 24.39 -2.38
N ARG A 47 -4.33 24.27 -3.12
CA ARG A 47 -5.63 23.97 -2.53
C ARG A 47 -5.71 22.49 -2.17
N CYS A 48 -6.30 22.18 -1.02
CA CYS A 48 -6.56 20.79 -0.61
C CYS A 48 -7.53 20.12 -1.59
N HIS A 49 -7.19 18.94 -2.10
CA HIS A 49 -8.03 18.18 -3.03
C HIS A 49 -9.37 17.73 -2.43
N THR A 50 -9.44 17.56 -1.11
CA THR A 50 -10.67 17.12 -0.41
C THR A 50 -11.65 18.26 -0.15
N CYS A 51 -11.18 19.45 0.23
CA CYS A 51 -12.06 20.55 0.69
C CYS A 51 -11.81 21.91 0.02
N GLY A 52 -10.88 22.00 -0.93
CA GLY A 52 -10.60 23.21 -1.73
C GLY A 52 -9.92 24.36 -0.99
N ARG A 53 -9.65 24.23 0.32
CA ARG A 53 -9.03 25.28 1.14
C ARG A 53 -7.55 25.46 0.80
N PRO A 54 -7.04 26.70 0.70
CA PRO A 54 -5.61 26.95 0.64
C PRO A 54 -4.99 26.61 1.99
N ALA A 55 -3.96 25.77 1.99
CA ALA A 55 -3.26 25.38 3.20
C ALA A 55 -1.85 24.92 2.87
N THR A 56 -0.98 24.90 3.88
CA THR A 56 0.19 24.03 3.80
C THR A 56 -0.29 22.58 3.69
N LEU A 57 0.22 21.83 2.70
CA LEU A 57 -0.20 20.45 2.53
C LEU A 57 0.57 19.51 3.46
N TRP A 58 -0.20 18.70 4.15
CA TRP A 58 0.23 17.40 4.61
C TRP A 58 0.30 16.48 3.41
N GLN A 59 1.42 15.79 3.25
CA GLN A 59 1.59 14.71 2.30
C GLN A 59 1.57 13.41 3.06
N ALA A 60 0.81 12.44 2.57
CA ALA A 60 0.79 11.09 3.10
C ALA A 60 1.55 10.13 2.17
N ALA A 61 2.01 9.01 2.73
CA ALA A 61 2.50 7.86 1.98
C ALA A 61 2.14 6.59 2.77
N LEU A 62 1.97 5.47 2.06
CA LEU A 62 1.64 4.18 2.69
C LEU A 62 2.76 3.18 2.43
N ALA A 63 3.54 2.84 3.46
CA ALA A 63 4.48 1.73 3.37
C ALA A 63 3.76 0.40 3.51
N LEU A 64 4.09 -0.49 2.58
CA LEU A 64 3.60 -1.86 2.55
C LEU A 64 4.67 -2.81 3.08
N PRO A 65 4.28 -3.97 3.65
CA PRO A 65 5.24 -4.98 4.05
C PRO A 65 6.00 -5.53 2.83
N ALA A 66 7.18 -6.11 3.07
CA ALA A 66 7.86 -6.91 2.04
C ALA A 66 6.89 -8.01 1.53
N PRO A 67 6.88 -8.35 0.24
CA PRO A 67 7.85 -8.02 -0.82
C PRO A 67 7.53 -6.74 -1.60
N PHE A 68 6.54 -5.96 -1.16
CA PHE A 68 6.13 -4.77 -1.90
C PHE A 68 7.24 -3.72 -1.87
N PRO A 69 7.47 -3.02 -2.98
CA PRO A 69 8.54 -2.03 -3.06
C PRO A 69 8.18 -0.81 -2.22
N GLY A 70 8.74 -0.75 -1.00
CA GLY A 70 8.75 0.44 -0.14
C GLY A 70 7.38 1.08 0.06
N ALA A 71 7.36 2.41 0.14
CA ALA A 71 6.13 3.18 0.18
C ALA A 71 5.44 3.17 -1.19
N LEU A 72 4.12 2.95 -1.19
CA LEU A 72 3.28 3.61 -2.17
C LEU A 72 3.46 5.10 -1.94
N ASP A 73 4.16 5.74 -2.88
CA ASP A 73 4.24 7.20 -3.04
C ASP A 73 2.85 7.73 -3.45
N ALA A 74 1.84 7.43 -2.66
CA ALA A 74 0.50 7.92 -2.87
C ALA A 74 0.49 9.34 -2.33
N ALA A 75 0.78 10.30 -3.21
CA ALA A 75 0.81 11.75 -2.97
C ALA A 75 -0.58 12.30 -2.59
N GLY A 76 -1.16 11.80 -1.51
CA GLY A 76 -2.35 12.33 -0.88
C GLY A 76 -2.00 13.64 -0.19
N GLY A 77 -2.37 14.75 -0.83
CA GLY A 77 -2.19 16.11 -0.32
C GLY A 77 -3.44 16.61 0.40
N GLY A 78 -3.32 16.98 1.68
CA GLY A 78 -4.46 17.47 2.47
C GLY A 78 -4.13 18.67 3.35
N CYS A 79 -5.12 19.52 3.62
CA CYS A 79 -4.98 20.60 4.61
C CYS A 79 -4.87 20.07 6.05
N THR A 80 -5.22 18.81 6.28
CA THR A 80 -5.06 18.09 7.54
C THR A 80 -4.47 16.71 7.28
N ARG A 81 -3.92 16.06 8.32
CA ARG A 81 -3.48 14.66 8.25
C ARG A 81 -4.60 13.73 7.77
N ALA A 82 -5.84 13.95 8.23
CA ALA A 82 -7.00 13.16 7.82
C ALA A 82 -7.30 13.30 6.32
N HIS A 83 -7.25 14.52 5.78
CA HIS A 83 -7.43 14.74 4.34
C HIS A 83 -6.27 14.17 3.52
N ALA A 84 -5.05 14.25 4.03
CA ALA A 84 -3.88 13.70 3.34
C ALA A 84 -3.98 12.18 3.17
N VAL A 85 -4.41 11.47 4.22
CA VAL A 85 -4.56 10.01 4.15
C VAL A 85 -5.85 9.54 3.48
N HIS A 86 -6.80 10.44 3.20
CA HIS A 86 -8.09 10.06 2.60
C HIS A 86 -7.95 9.41 1.22
N GLY A 87 -6.91 9.78 0.47
CA GLY A 87 -6.60 9.19 -0.83
C GLY A 87 -5.80 7.89 -0.77
N LEU A 88 -5.44 7.40 0.42
CA LEU A 88 -4.70 6.14 0.55
C LEU A 88 -5.63 4.93 0.47
N PRO A 89 -5.19 3.81 -0.14
CA PRO A 89 -5.97 2.58 -0.16
C PRO A 89 -6.32 2.06 1.24
N ALA A 90 -7.57 1.68 1.45
CA ALA A 90 -8.06 1.18 2.73
C ALA A 90 -7.71 -0.30 2.98
N ASP A 91 -7.58 -1.09 1.91
CA ASP A 91 -7.39 -2.54 1.97
C ASP A 91 -6.52 -3.06 0.80
N TRP A 92 -6.25 -4.36 0.80
CA TRP A 92 -5.47 -5.03 -0.25
C TRP A 92 -6.11 -4.94 -1.64
N THR A 93 -7.43 -4.84 -1.76
CA THR A 93 -8.12 -4.64 -3.04
C THR A 93 -7.78 -3.26 -3.62
N GLY A 94 -7.77 -2.23 -2.78
CA GLY A 94 -7.30 -0.90 -3.15
C GLY A 94 -5.83 -0.89 -3.58
N ILE A 95 -4.95 -1.63 -2.89
CA ILE A 95 -3.54 -1.78 -3.29
C ILE A 95 -3.43 -2.44 -4.68
N ALA A 96 -4.17 -3.53 -4.90
CA ALA A 96 -4.20 -4.23 -6.18
C ALA A 96 -4.62 -3.28 -7.31
N THR A 97 -5.68 -2.51 -7.08
CA THR A 97 -6.20 -1.51 -8.02
C THR A 97 -5.15 -0.45 -8.35
N VAL A 98 -4.46 0.12 -7.35
CA VAL A 98 -3.41 1.12 -7.58
C VAL A 98 -2.30 0.55 -8.45
N TYR A 99 -1.78 -0.64 -8.14
CA TYR A 99 -0.70 -1.22 -8.95
C TYR A 99 -1.15 -1.61 -10.36
N ALA A 100 -2.38 -2.07 -10.54
CA ALA A 100 -2.94 -2.36 -11.85
C ALA A 100 -3.08 -1.09 -12.70
N LEU A 101 -3.57 0.00 -12.12
CA LEU A 101 -3.68 1.30 -12.79
C LEU A 101 -2.31 1.85 -13.19
N VAL A 102 -1.31 1.76 -12.30
CA VAL A 102 0.06 2.18 -12.62
C VAL A 102 0.64 1.33 -13.75
N ALA A 103 0.43 0.01 -13.72
CA ALA A 103 0.88 -0.87 -14.79
C ALA A 103 0.23 -0.53 -16.14
N ALA A 104 -1.07 -0.23 -16.14
CA ALA A 104 -1.79 0.19 -17.35
C ALA A 104 -1.29 1.55 -17.86
N ALA A 105 -1.13 2.53 -16.99
CA ALA A 105 -0.65 3.86 -17.34
C ALA A 105 0.76 3.81 -17.96
N LEU A 106 1.67 3.02 -17.39
CA LEU A 106 3.02 2.83 -17.94
C LEU A 106 3.03 2.26 -19.36
N ARG A 107 2.06 1.40 -19.70
CA ARG A 107 1.91 0.83 -21.05
C ARG A 107 1.24 1.78 -22.04
N GLN A 108 0.43 2.70 -21.53
CA GLN A 108 -0.27 3.71 -22.33
C GLN A 108 0.55 4.99 -22.52
N ASP A 109 1.73 5.09 -21.91
CA ASP A 109 2.60 6.25 -22.08
C ASP A 109 3.01 6.41 -23.55
N SER A 110 2.84 7.62 -24.10
CA SER A 110 3.13 7.91 -25.51
C SER A 110 4.62 7.79 -25.86
N LYS A 111 5.49 7.70 -24.85
CA LYS A 111 6.94 7.50 -24.96
C LYS A 111 7.39 6.21 -24.26
N ALA A 112 6.51 5.21 -24.18
CA ALA A 112 6.84 3.93 -23.55
C ALA A 112 8.13 3.31 -24.12
N THR A 113 8.99 2.87 -23.21
CA THR A 113 10.26 2.21 -23.52
C THR A 113 10.28 0.79 -22.93
N SER A 114 11.30 -0.01 -23.24
CA SER A 114 11.49 -1.34 -22.62
C SER A 114 11.56 -1.29 -21.09
N VAL A 115 12.04 -0.17 -20.53
CA VAL A 115 12.06 0.08 -19.08
C VAL A 115 10.64 0.27 -18.53
N HIS A 116 9.79 1.04 -19.23
CA HIS A 116 8.38 1.21 -18.84
C HIS A 116 7.65 -0.12 -18.80
N GLU A 117 7.87 -0.95 -19.83
CA GLU A 117 7.23 -2.25 -19.94
C GLU A 117 7.77 -3.24 -18.88
N ALA A 118 9.07 -3.23 -18.58
CA ALA A 118 9.64 -4.01 -17.47
C ALA A 118 9.06 -3.58 -16.10
N LEU A 119 8.88 -2.27 -15.88
CA LEU A 119 8.25 -1.74 -14.68
C LEU A 119 6.77 -2.10 -14.63
N ALA A 120 6.03 -2.00 -15.75
CA ALA A 120 4.62 -2.36 -15.84
C ALA A 120 4.39 -3.84 -15.49
N ARG A 121 5.24 -4.75 -15.97
CA ARG A 121 5.23 -6.17 -15.57
C ARG A 121 5.46 -6.34 -14.07
N ARG A 122 6.43 -5.62 -13.50
CA ARG A 122 6.67 -5.65 -12.05
C ARG A 122 5.44 -5.18 -11.26
N ARG A 123 4.79 -4.09 -11.69
CA ARG A 123 3.58 -3.56 -11.04
C ARG A 123 2.38 -4.51 -11.22
N SER A 124 2.24 -5.15 -12.38
CA SER A 124 1.19 -6.17 -12.61
C SER A 124 1.33 -7.34 -11.62
N ARG A 125 2.54 -7.88 -11.42
CA ARG A 125 2.78 -8.92 -10.42
C ARG A 125 2.45 -8.48 -8.99
N GLN A 126 2.73 -7.23 -8.64
CA GLN A 126 2.36 -6.70 -7.32
C GLN A 126 0.84 -6.55 -7.18
N ALA A 127 0.13 -6.20 -8.25
CA ALA A 127 -1.33 -6.18 -8.27
C ALA A 127 -1.92 -7.57 -8.02
N GLU A 128 -1.40 -8.60 -8.72
CA GLU A 128 -1.82 -10.00 -8.54
C GLU A 128 -1.58 -10.49 -7.10
N ARG A 129 -0.41 -10.19 -6.52
CA ARG A 129 -0.09 -10.53 -5.13
C ARG A 129 -1.06 -9.87 -4.15
N ALA A 130 -1.32 -8.58 -4.31
CA ALA A 130 -2.28 -7.85 -3.48
C ALA A 130 -3.70 -8.41 -3.61
N LEU A 131 -4.10 -8.82 -4.82
CA LEU A 131 -5.41 -9.45 -5.06
C LEU A 131 -5.51 -10.85 -4.45
N LEU A 132 -4.42 -11.61 -4.39
CA LEU A 132 -4.40 -12.85 -3.60
C LEU A 132 -4.59 -12.52 -2.11
N LEU A 133 -3.81 -11.58 -1.57
CA LEU A 133 -3.90 -11.21 -0.15
C LEU A 133 -5.30 -10.71 0.24
N SER A 134 -6.02 -10.00 -0.64
CA SER A 134 -7.38 -9.53 -0.32
C SER A 134 -8.41 -10.64 -0.14
N ARG A 135 -8.13 -11.86 -0.63
CA ARG A 135 -8.99 -13.04 -0.53
C ARG A 135 -8.60 -13.98 0.61
N LEU A 136 -7.42 -13.78 1.19
CA LEU A 136 -6.86 -14.66 2.21
C LEU A 136 -7.15 -14.13 3.62
N GLU A 137 -7.42 -15.08 4.53
CA GLU A 137 -7.48 -14.81 5.97
C GLU A 137 -6.09 -14.52 6.55
N ARG A 138 -6.05 -13.88 7.73
CA ARG A 138 -4.79 -13.39 8.33
C ARG A 138 -3.66 -14.42 8.43
N PRO A 139 -3.89 -15.68 8.89
CA PRO A 139 -2.83 -16.68 8.93
C PRO A 139 -2.25 -16.99 7.54
N ALA A 140 -3.11 -17.10 6.53
CA ALA A 140 -2.73 -17.34 5.14
C ALA A 140 -1.96 -16.17 4.53
N ARG A 141 -2.40 -14.92 4.78
CA ARG A 141 -1.67 -13.72 4.33
C ARG A 141 -0.25 -13.67 4.89
N ARG A 142 -0.08 -14.00 6.18
CA ARG A 142 1.26 -14.02 6.81
C ARG A 142 2.19 -15.04 6.16
N VAL A 143 1.70 -16.24 5.85
CA VAL A 143 2.48 -17.26 5.15
C VAL A 143 2.84 -16.78 3.73
N ALA A 144 1.87 -16.24 2.98
CA ALA A 144 2.12 -15.73 1.63
C ALA A 144 3.17 -14.61 1.60
N LEU A 145 3.08 -13.63 2.51
CA LEU A 145 4.04 -12.53 2.63
C LEU A 145 5.45 -13.06 2.96
N GLU A 146 5.56 -14.03 3.86
CA GLU A 146 6.85 -14.64 4.23
C GLU A 146 7.46 -15.45 3.07
N LEU A 147 6.64 -16.19 2.33
CA LEU A 147 7.07 -16.92 1.14
C LEU A 147 7.65 -15.97 0.09
N TRP A 148 7.00 -14.85 -0.19
CA TRP A 148 7.55 -13.88 -1.14
C TRP A 148 8.75 -13.08 -0.62
N ARG A 149 8.86 -12.91 0.70
CA ARG A 149 10.03 -12.27 1.32
C ARG A 149 11.28 -13.15 1.15
N THR A 150 11.14 -14.45 1.35
CA THR A 150 12.23 -15.43 1.27
C THR A 150 12.45 -15.97 -0.15
N THR A 151 11.40 -15.99 -0.97
CA THR A 151 11.40 -16.46 -2.35
C THR A 151 10.77 -15.40 -3.29
N PRO A 152 11.50 -14.31 -3.63
CA PRO A 152 10.92 -13.18 -4.36
C PRO A 152 10.34 -13.51 -5.74
N GLY A 153 10.82 -14.59 -6.37
CA GLY A 153 10.36 -15.06 -7.68
C GLY A 153 9.10 -15.92 -7.67
N LEU A 154 8.60 -16.31 -6.50
CA LEU A 154 7.44 -17.21 -6.41
C LEU A 154 6.17 -16.55 -6.98
N GLY A 155 5.49 -17.27 -7.86
CA GLY A 155 4.24 -16.87 -8.52
C GLY A 155 3.04 -16.97 -7.58
N VAL A 156 1.92 -16.33 -7.94
CA VAL A 156 0.72 -16.31 -7.09
C VAL A 156 0.06 -17.69 -6.96
N ASP A 157 0.01 -18.47 -8.05
CA ASP A 157 -0.61 -19.80 -8.06
C ASP A 157 0.16 -20.80 -7.20
N ASP A 158 1.50 -20.80 -7.32
CA ASP A 158 2.36 -21.62 -6.47
C ASP A 158 2.24 -21.22 -4.99
N THR A 159 2.13 -19.92 -4.73
CA THR A 159 1.95 -19.40 -3.37
C THR A 159 0.63 -19.87 -2.77
N GLU A 160 -0.46 -19.77 -3.52
CA GLU A 160 -1.79 -20.22 -3.08
C GLU A 160 -1.80 -21.72 -2.78
N THR A 161 -1.12 -22.51 -3.62
CA THR A 161 -0.94 -23.97 -3.41
C THR A 161 -0.18 -24.25 -2.12
N ILE A 162 0.96 -23.60 -1.89
CA ILE A 162 1.79 -23.80 -0.69
C ILE A 162 1.05 -23.34 0.57
N VAL A 163 0.39 -22.18 0.53
CA VAL A 163 -0.38 -21.65 1.67
C VAL A 163 -1.49 -22.63 2.05
N THR A 164 -2.21 -23.18 1.07
CA THR A 164 -3.25 -24.18 1.30
C THR A 164 -2.68 -25.43 1.95
N ALA A 165 -1.55 -25.94 1.45
CA ALA A 165 -0.91 -27.13 2.00
C ALA A 165 -0.39 -26.92 3.44
N VAL A 166 0.19 -25.76 3.73
CA VAL A 166 0.73 -25.42 5.07
C VAL A 166 -0.37 -25.27 6.12
N LEU A 167 -1.54 -24.78 5.72
CA LEU A 167 -2.66 -24.51 6.63
C LEU A 167 -3.71 -25.63 6.66
N ALA A 168 -3.55 -26.68 5.86
CA ALA A 168 -4.40 -27.85 5.93
C ALA A 168 -4.31 -28.47 7.34
N PRO A 169 -5.44 -28.90 7.95
CA PRO A 169 -5.39 -29.61 9.21
C PRO A 169 -4.51 -30.86 9.03
N ALA A 170 -3.62 -31.10 10.00
CA ALA A 170 -2.76 -32.27 9.98
C ALA A 170 -3.64 -33.52 9.81
N GLN A 171 -3.45 -34.26 8.72
CA GLN A 171 -4.06 -35.57 8.54
C GLN A 171 -3.41 -36.50 9.57
N GLN A 172 -4.02 -36.60 10.75
CA GLN A 172 -3.73 -37.61 11.76
C GLN A 172 -4.73 -38.75 11.64
#